data_AF-A0A2E9L9J8-F1
#
_entry.id   AF-A0A2E9L9J8-F1
#
_cell.length_a   1.000
_cell.length_b   1.000
_cell.length_c   1.000
_cell.angle_alpha   90.00
_cell.angle_beta   90.00
_cell.angle_gamma   90.00
#
_symmetry.space_group_name_H-M   'P 1'
#
loop_
_entity.id
_entity.type
_entity.pdbx_description
1 polymer ?
#
loop_
_entity_poly.entity_id
_entity_poly.type
_entity_poly.pdbx_seq_one_letter_code
_entity_poly.pdbx_strand_id
1 'polypeptide(L)'
;VLKYTYKMDNADNGAKYQAEGYAFWKTIEAYAAPYTDNACYNMQSHTMGWVGSYDNTSCDDFAWYENAQMGGPNSGTFTGCYNMVSHTVAEGVDQAQCDGGFSNDYFYENYGATSMNNVLDLTDATQLGTSYDVTAWLQPVWDHYGITADDIGSYS
;
A
#
# COMPACT_ATOMS: atom_id res chain seq x y z
N VAL A 1 -10.80 1.91 3.81
CA VAL A 1 -10.71 0.51 3.27
C VAL A 1 -11.75 0.30 2.18
N LEU A 2 -11.57 -0.69 1.30
CA LEU A 2 -12.60 -1.17 0.38
C LEU A 2 -13.39 -2.31 1.04
N LYS A 3 -14.72 -2.25 1.04
CA LYS A 3 -15.55 -3.13 1.89
C LYS A 3 -15.42 -4.61 1.58
N TYR A 4 -15.21 -4.93 0.30
CA TYR A 4 -15.14 -6.31 -0.15
C TYR A 4 -13.85 -7.00 0.33
N THR A 5 -12.69 -6.33 0.19
CA THR A 5 -11.39 -6.90 0.58
C THR A 5 -11.28 -7.10 2.08
N TYR A 6 -11.88 -6.22 2.89
CA TYR A 6 -11.92 -6.37 4.34
C TYR A 6 -12.82 -7.54 4.80
N LYS A 7 -13.80 -7.95 4.01
CA LYS A 7 -14.75 -9.02 4.39
C LYS A 7 -14.35 -10.41 3.88
N MET A 8 -13.24 -10.53 3.17
CA MET A 8 -12.76 -11.80 2.61
C MET A 8 -12.37 -12.84 3.68
N ASP A 9 -12.12 -12.42 4.92
CA ASP A 9 -12.06 -13.29 6.10
C ASP A 9 -13.46 -13.69 6.57
N ASN A 10 -14.18 -14.43 5.72
CA ASN A 10 -15.48 -14.97 6.06
C ASN A 10 -15.60 -16.38 5.52
N ALA A 11 -15.82 -17.36 6.40
CA ALA A 11 -15.88 -18.77 6.02
C ALA A 11 -17.02 -19.09 5.03
N ASP A 12 -18.14 -18.38 5.12
CA ASP A 12 -19.33 -18.66 4.31
C ASP A 12 -19.39 -17.81 3.03
N ASN A 13 -18.85 -16.60 3.07
CA ASN A 13 -19.03 -15.58 2.03
C ASN A 13 -17.73 -14.98 1.49
N GLY A 14 -16.55 -15.42 1.94
CA GLY A 14 -15.26 -14.87 1.51
C GLY A 14 -15.10 -14.86 -0.02
N ALA A 15 -15.39 -15.99 -0.67
CA ALA A 15 -15.36 -16.11 -2.13
C ALA A 15 -16.36 -15.18 -2.84
N LYS A 16 -17.54 -14.97 -2.24
CA LYS A 16 -18.53 -14.01 -2.75
C LYS A 16 -17.98 -12.58 -2.66
N TYR A 17 -17.39 -12.20 -1.53
CA TYR A 17 -16.80 -10.86 -1.37
C TYR A 17 -15.61 -10.65 -2.30
N GLN A 18 -14.76 -11.66 -2.52
CA GLN A 18 -13.69 -11.58 -3.51
C GLN A 18 -14.25 -11.35 -4.92
N ALA A 19 -15.29 -12.09 -5.32
CA ALA A 19 -15.93 -11.92 -6.63
C ALA A 19 -16.59 -10.53 -6.80
N GLU A 20 -17.29 -10.03 -5.78
CA GLU A 20 -17.88 -8.69 -5.78
C GLU A 20 -16.78 -7.60 -5.84
N GLY A 21 -15.71 -7.77 -5.07
CA GLY A 21 -14.54 -6.91 -5.09
C GLY A 21 -13.85 -6.88 -6.45
N TYR A 22 -13.62 -8.06 -7.06
CA TYR A 22 -13.05 -8.20 -8.40
C TYR A 22 -13.90 -7.49 -9.45
N ALA A 23 -15.21 -7.75 -9.48
CA ALA A 23 -16.10 -7.15 -10.45
C ALA A 23 -16.14 -5.62 -10.32
N PHE A 24 -16.18 -5.11 -9.08
CA PHE A 24 -16.09 -3.67 -8.81
C PHE A 24 -14.75 -3.10 -9.30
N TRP A 25 -13.63 -3.68 -8.85
CA TRP A 25 -12.29 -3.23 -9.22
C TRP A 25 -12.10 -3.20 -10.72
N LYS A 26 -12.43 -4.30 -11.43
CA LYS A 26 -12.29 -4.36 -12.89
C LYS A 26 -13.14 -3.35 -13.65
N THR A 27 -14.22 -2.85 -13.06
CA THR A 27 -15.04 -1.79 -13.67
C THR A 27 -14.39 -0.42 -13.54
N ILE A 28 -13.68 -0.16 -12.43
CA ILE A 28 -13.12 1.16 -12.13
C ILE A 28 -11.59 1.25 -12.34
N GLU A 29 -10.91 0.12 -12.56
CA GLU A 29 -9.45 0.01 -12.60
C GLU A 29 -8.82 1.01 -13.55
N ALA A 30 -9.38 1.22 -14.74
CA ALA A 30 -8.86 2.17 -15.72
C ALA A 30 -8.84 3.63 -15.23
N TYR A 31 -9.70 3.97 -14.27
CA TYR A 31 -9.79 5.30 -13.65
C TYR A 31 -8.95 5.38 -12.38
N ALA A 32 -8.93 4.30 -11.59
CA ALA A 32 -8.23 4.28 -10.30
C ALA A 32 -6.74 3.97 -10.42
N ALA A 33 -6.35 2.99 -11.26
CA ALA A 33 -4.99 2.45 -11.30
C ALA A 33 -3.89 3.51 -11.48
N PRO A 34 -4.03 4.52 -12.37
CA PRO A 34 -3.00 5.55 -12.56
C PRO A 34 -2.73 6.46 -11.35
N TYR A 35 -3.56 6.36 -10.31
CA TYR A 35 -3.45 7.14 -9.09
C TYR A 35 -3.30 6.24 -7.86
N THR A 36 -2.99 4.96 -8.05
CA THR A 36 -2.69 4.08 -6.92
C THR A 36 -1.27 4.29 -6.43
N ASP A 37 -1.02 3.90 -5.19
CA ASP A 37 0.29 4.08 -4.53
C ASP A 37 1.44 3.46 -5.36
N ASN A 38 2.51 4.24 -5.54
CA ASN A 38 3.78 3.80 -6.11
C ASN A 38 4.61 3.11 -5.03
N ALA A 39 5.54 2.27 -5.43
CA ALA A 39 6.40 1.58 -4.46
C ALA A 39 7.82 1.36 -4.97
N CYS A 40 8.73 1.26 -4.02
CA CYS A 40 10.14 0.95 -4.22
C CYS A 40 10.40 -0.45 -3.67
N TYR A 41 10.90 -1.34 -4.50
CA TYR A 41 11.26 -2.69 -4.05
C TYR A 41 12.64 -2.69 -3.43
N ASN A 42 12.74 -3.36 -2.27
CA ASN A 42 14.01 -3.58 -1.62
C ASN A 42 14.65 -4.87 -2.14
N MET A 43 15.78 -4.78 -2.82
CA MET A 43 16.44 -5.95 -3.40
C MET A 43 17.09 -6.90 -2.39
N GLN A 44 17.29 -6.45 -1.15
CA GLN A 44 17.92 -7.27 -0.10
C GLN A 44 16.88 -8.00 0.76
N SER A 45 15.81 -7.31 1.17
CA SER A 45 14.74 -7.91 1.98
C SER A 45 13.60 -8.51 1.14
N HIS A 46 13.51 -8.13 -0.13
CA HIS A 46 12.38 -8.42 -1.02
C HIS A 46 11.03 -7.87 -0.51
N THR A 47 11.07 -6.81 0.32
CA THR A 47 9.88 -6.07 0.79
C THR A 47 9.65 -4.80 -0.03
N MET A 48 8.48 -4.19 0.11
CA MET A 48 8.12 -2.93 -0.56
C MET A 48 8.21 -1.76 0.41
N GLY A 49 8.86 -0.68 -0.01
CA GLY A 49 8.72 0.65 0.57
C GLY A 49 7.71 1.46 -0.25
N TRP A 50 6.56 1.76 0.32
CA TRP A 50 5.50 2.53 -0.34
C TRP A 50 5.88 4.00 -0.41
N VAL A 51 5.64 4.70 -1.52
CA VAL A 51 6.07 6.09 -1.72
C VAL A 51 4.96 7.01 -2.20
N GLY A 52 3.70 6.68 -1.97
CA GLY A 52 2.56 7.52 -2.34
C GLY A 52 2.49 7.76 -3.85
N SER A 53 2.19 9.00 -4.23
CA SER A 53 2.19 9.44 -5.64
C SER A 53 3.55 9.94 -6.13
N TYR A 54 4.64 9.70 -5.39
CA TYR A 54 5.97 10.22 -5.73
C TYR A 54 6.64 9.38 -6.83
N ASP A 55 7.55 9.99 -7.59
CA ASP A 55 8.25 9.33 -8.69
C ASP A 55 9.42 8.45 -8.20
N ASN A 56 10.12 7.83 -9.15
CA ASN A 56 11.20 6.89 -8.86
C ASN A 56 12.37 7.49 -8.07
N THR A 57 12.58 8.81 -8.09
CA THR A 57 13.68 9.44 -7.34
C THR A 57 13.49 9.28 -5.84
N SER A 58 12.24 9.19 -5.37
CA SER A 58 11.92 8.94 -3.98
C SER A 58 12.51 7.60 -3.48
N CYS A 59 12.76 6.61 -4.34
CA CYS A 59 13.34 5.34 -3.89
C CYS A 59 14.77 5.48 -3.36
N ASP A 60 15.52 6.50 -3.79
CA ASP A 60 16.87 6.75 -3.31
C ASP A 60 16.89 7.49 -1.95
N ASP A 61 15.73 7.95 -1.46
CA ASP A 61 15.58 8.76 -0.24
C ASP A 61 15.24 7.96 1.02
N PHE A 62 15.11 6.62 0.91
CA PHE A 62 15.03 5.76 2.08
C PHE A 62 16.36 5.75 2.83
N ALA A 63 16.34 6.09 4.12
CA ALA A 63 17.52 6.07 4.98
C ALA A 63 17.17 5.53 6.36
N TRP A 64 18.17 4.93 7.03
CA TRP A 64 18.01 4.47 8.39
C TRP A 64 18.12 5.64 9.37
N TYR A 65 17.11 5.77 10.22
CA TYR A 65 17.10 6.74 11.31
C TYR A 65 17.19 6.02 12.64
N GLU A 66 18.01 6.55 13.55
CA GLU A 66 18.17 6.01 14.89
C GLU A 66 17.78 7.07 15.92
N ASN A 67 16.80 6.74 16.77
CA ASN A 67 16.27 7.61 17.81
C ASN A 67 15.89 9.02 17.30
N ALA A 68 15.44 9.12 16.05
CA ALA A 68 15.11 10.39 15.42
C ALA A 68 13.82 10.96 16.01
N GLN A 69 13.85 12.24 16.38
CA GLN A 69 12.69 12.95 16.90
C GLN A 69 11.75 13.29 15.72
N MET A 70 10.61 12.60 15.64
CA MET A 70 9.63 12.87 14.60
C MET A 70 8.60 13.91 15.07
N GLY A 71 8.33 14.91 14.22
CA GLY A 71 7.25 15.87 14.44
C GLY A 71 5.88 15.28 14.09
N GLY A 72 4.80 15.82 14.68
CA GLY A 72 3.41 15.46 14.33
C GLY A 72 2.51 15.15 15.53
N PRO A 73 1.24 14.79 15.30
CA PRO A 73 0.22 14.59 16.35
C PRO A 73 0.56 13.47 17.35
N ASN A 74 1.42 12.53 16.95
CA ASN A 74 1.94 11.44 17.76
C ASN A 74 3.47 11.52 17.89
N SER A 75 3.98 12.70 18.24
CA SER A 75 5.42 12.97 18.33
C SER A 75 6.11 12.02 19.33
N GLY A 76 7.21 11.41 18.88
CA GLY A 76 8.05 10.49 19.64
C GLY A 76 9.38 10.22 18.92
N THR A 77 10.21 9.36 19.51
CA THR A 77 11.45 8.90 18.87
C THR A 77 11.16 7.72 17.94
N PHE A 78 11.65 7.79 16.71
CA PHE A 78 11.56 6.75 15.69
C PHE A 78 12.93 6.11 15.45
N THR A 79 12.95 4.79 15.29
CA THR A 79 14.10 4.04 14.79
C THR A 79 13.61 3.11 13.69
N GLY A 80 14.17 3.22 12.49
CA GLY A 80 13.76 2.41 11.34
C GLY A 80 14.14 3.04 10.00
N CYS A 81 13.71 2.39 8.92
CA CYS A 81 13.92 2.88 7.56
C CYS A 81 12.79 3.81 7.14
N TYR A 82 13.12 5.06 6.83
CA TYR A 82 12.14 6.10 6.54
C TYR A 82 12.53 6.89 5.31
N ASN A 83 11.52 7.27 4.54
CA ASN A 83 11.65 8.14 3.39
C ASN A 83 11.22 9.56 3.76
N MET A 84 12.15 10.51 3.70
CA MET A 84 11.87 11.90 4.07
C MET A 84 11.08 12.67 3.01
N VAL A 85 11.03 12.17 1.77
CA VAL A 85 10.32 12.82 0.66
C VAL A 85 8.86 12.40 0.65
N SER A 86 8.59 11.09 0.67
CA SER A 86 7.22 10.54 0.71
C SER A 86 6.64 10.48 2.12
N HIS A 87 7.45 10.70 3.14
CA HIS A 87 7.07 10.58 4.55
C HIS A 87 6.54 9.19 4.96
N THR A 88 7.06 8.13 4.33
CA THR A 88 6.65 6.74 4.56
C THR A 88 7.72 5.92 5.26
N VAL A 89 7.29 4.88 5.99
CA VAL A 89 8.18 3.91 6.65
C VAL A 89 8.25 2.66 5.79
N ALA A 90 9.46 2.15 5.55
CA ALA A 90 9.65 0.80 5.04
C ALA A 90 9.67 -0.18 6.21
N GLU A 91 8.67 -1.08 6.26
CA GLU A 91 8.55 -2.09 7.31
C GLU A 91 9.33 -3.36 6.97
N GLY A 92 9.73 -4.11 8.00
CA GLY A 92 10.38 -5.41 7.83
C GLY A 92 11.80 -5.35 7.25
N VAL A 93 12.46 -4.20 7.32
CA VAL A 93 13.85 -4.01 6.89
C VAL A 93 14.75 -3.66 8.08
N ASP A 94 15.97 -4.17 8.06
CA ASP A 94 17.04 -3.74 8.96
C ASP A 94 17.85 -2.57 8.37
N GLN A 95 18.84 -2.09 9.13
CA GLN A 95 19.67 -0.96 8.70
C GLN A 95 20.45 -1.24 7.42
N ALA A 96 21.06 -2.43 7.29
CA ALA A 96 21.85 -2.75 6.10
C ALA A 96 20.98 -2.87 4.84
N GLN A 97 19.77 -3.41 5.00
CA GLN A 97 18.76 -3.49 3.96
C GLN A 97 18.19 -2.12 3.60
N CYS A 98 18.04 -1.21 4.57
CA CYS A 98 17.61 0.16 4.30
C CYS A 98 18.66 0.93 3.50
N ASP A 99 19.91 0.92 3.96
CA ASP A 99 20.99 1.75 3.43
C ASP A 99 21.44 1.34 2.01
N GLY A 100 21.08 0.15 1.53
CA GLY A 100 21.50 -0.34 0.21
C GLY A 100 20.53 -1.25 -0.51
N GLY A 101 19.28 -1.37 -0.04
CA GLY A 101 18.28 -2.22 -0.67
C GLY A 101 17.33 -1.48 -1.61
N PHE A 102 17.10 -0.19 -1.37
CA PHE A 102 16.25 0.65 -2.22
C PHE A 102 17.08 1.39 -3.27
N SER A 103 16.51 1.55 -4.47
CA SER A 103 17.06 2.38 -5.53
C SER A 103 15.96 2.72 -6.55
N ASN A 104 16.11 3.85 -7.24
CA ASN A 104 15.22 4.27 -8.33
C ASN A 104 15.08 3.24 -9.48
N ASP A 105 16.05 2.32 -9.64
CA ASP A 105 16.02 1.23 -10.61
C ASP A 105 14.93 0.18 -10.28
N TYR A 106 14.48 0.15 -9.01
CA TYR A 106 13.50 -0.82 -8.49
C TYR A 106 12.16 -0.16 -8.14
N PHE A 107 11.81 0.88 -8.88
CA PHE A 107 10.54 1.57 -8.77
C PHE A 107 9.41 0.84 -9.51
N TYR A 108 8.25 0.80 -8.88
CA TYR A 108 7.01 0.27 -9.42
C TYR A 108 5.94 1.36 -9.41
N GLU A 109 5.62 1.86 -10.59
CA GLU A 109 4.50 2.78 -10.78
C GLU A 109 3.18 2.05 -10.56
N ASN A 110 2.24 2.70 -9.86
CA ASN A 110 0.88 2.19 -9.63
C ASN A 110 0.86 0.80 -8.99
N TYR A 111 1.81 0.49 -8.11
CA TYR A 111 1.95 -0.82 -7.48
C TYR A 111 0.74 -1.20 -6.62
N GLY A 112 0.01 -0.21 -6.10
CA GLY A 112 -1.28 -0.43 -5.45
C GLY A 112 -2.30 -1.13 -6.36
N ALA A 113 -2.34 -0.82 -7.67
CA ALA A 113 -3.21 -1.50 -8.62
C ALA A 113 -2.80 -2.97 -8.84
N THR A 114 -1.49 -3.25 -8.93
CA THR A 114 -0.98 -4.62 -8.97
C THR A 114 -1.39 -5.40 -7.72
N SER A 115 -1.27 -4.78 -6.55
CA SER A 115 -1.63 -5.37 -5.27
C SER A 115 -3.14 -5.66 -5.18
N MET A 116 -3.98 -4.74 -5.64
CA MET A 116 -5.43 -4.95 -5.76
C MET A 116 -5.77 -6.14 -6.67
N ASN A 117 -5.10 -6.26 -7.82
CA ASN A 117 -5.32 -7.38 -8.74
C ASN A 117 -4.94 -8.72 -8.11
N ASN A 118 -3.85 -8.78 -7.34
CA ASN A 118 -3.42 -10.00 -6.66
C ASN A 118 -4.41 -10.43 -5.56
N VAL A 119 -4.85 -9.50 -4.71
CA VAL A 119 -5.83 -9.80 -3.65
C VAL A 119 -7.17 -10.29 -4.23
N LEU A 120 -7.59 -9.70 -5.35
CA LEU A 120 -8.86 -10.01 -5.99
C LEU A 120 -8.77 -11.10 -7.07
N ASP A 121 -7.63 -11.81 -7.17
CA ASP A 121 -7.47 -12.90 -8.14
C ASP A 121 -8.38 -14.07 -7.80
N LEU A 122 -9.43 -14.26 -8.61
CA LEU A 122 -10.42 -15.33 -8.45
C LEU A 122 -9.84 -16.73 -8.65
N THR A 123 -8.62 -16.84 -9.18
CA THR A 123 -7.92 -18.11 -9.34
C THR A 123 -7.03 -18.45 -8.14
N ASP A 124 -6.77 -17.49 -7.25
CA ASP A 124 -5.94 -17.67 -6.06
C ASP A 124 -6.80 -17.83 -4.80
N ALA A 125 -7.06 -19.08 -4.43
CA ALA A 125 -7.81 -19.40 -3.21
C ALA A 125 -7.05 -19.06 -1.91
N THR A 126 -5.74 -18.79 -1.97
CA THR A 126 -4.94 -18.46 -0.77
C THR A 126 -5.27 -17.06 -0.24
N GLN A 127 -5.92 -16.22 -1.05
CA GLN A 127 -6.37 -14.91 -0.61
C GLN A 127 -7.58 -14.98 0.36
N LEU A 128 -8.33 -16.09 0.37
CA LEU A 128 -9.52 -16.26 1.20
C LEU A 128 -9.17 -16.51 2.68
N GLY A 129 -10.05 -16.12 3.60
CA GLY A 129 -9.79 -16.25 5.04
C GLY A 129 -8.85 -15.19 5.60
N THR A 130 -8.61 -14.12 4.82
CA THR A 130 -7.77 -12.98 5.20
C THR A 130 -8.52 -11.68 4.92
N SER A 131 -8.44 -10.73 5.86
CA SER A 131 -8.96 -9.38 5.68
C SER A 131 -7.83 -8.49 5.16
N TYR A 132 -8.05 -7.80 4.05
CA TYR A 132 -7.05 -6.89 3.49
C TYR A 132 -7.45 -5.44 3.68
N ASP A 133 -6.60 -4.70 4.40
CA ASP A 133 -6.65 -3.25 4.41
C ASP A 133 -5.88 -2.69 3.20
N VAL A 134 -6.64 -2.22 2.22
CA VAL A 134 -6.11 -1.64 0.97
C VAL A 134 -6.07 -0.12 1.00
N THR A 135 -6.24 0.49 2.18
CA THR A 135 -6.33 1.95 2.34
C THR A 135 -5.06 2.64 1.84
N ALA A 136 -3.87 2.15 2.22
CA ALA A 136 -2.62 2.73 1.74
C ALA A 136 -2.55 2.78 0.20
N TRP A 137 -3.00 1.73 -0.47
CA TRP A 137 -2.95 1.61 -1.94
C TRP A 137 -3.92 2.55 -2.66
N LEU A 138 -5.06 2.84 -2.03
CA LEU A 138 -6.16 3.62 -2.62
C LEU A 138 -6.24 5.05 -2.08
N GLN A 139 -5.51 5.40 -1.02
CA GLN A 139 -5.52 6.77 -0.49
C GLN A 139 -5.17 7.82 -1.57
N PRO A 140 -4.16 7.62 -2.43
CA PRO A 140 -3.85 8.63 -3.45
C PRO A 140 -4.95 8.70 -4.54
N VAL A 141 -5.69 7.61 -4.79
CA VAL A 141 -6.88 7.59 -5.66
C VAL A 141 -8.00 8.42 -5.04
N TRP A 142 -8.24 8.25 -3.74
CA TRP A 142 -9.28 8.99 -3.03
C TRP A 142 -8.96 10.47 -2.98
N ASP A 143 -7.71 10.83 -2.69
CA ASP A 143 -7.24 12.21 -2.71
C ASP A 143 -7.39 12.83 -4.11
N HIS A 144 -7.06 12.08 -5.16
CA HIS A 144 -7.23 12.52 -6.56
C HIS A 144 -8.69 12.84 -6.91
N TYR A 145 -9.63 11.99 -6.48
CA TYR A 145 -11.05 12.17 -6.76
C TYR A 145 -11.82 12.97 -5.71
N GLY A 146 -11.15 13.42 -4.64
CA GLY A 146 -11.79 14.11 -3.51
C GLY A 146 -12.76 13.21 -2.73
N ILE A 147 -12.54 11.90 -2.73
CA ILE A 147 -13.33 10.92 -1.98
C ILE A 147 -12.91 10.99 -0.51
N THR A 148 -13.88 11.18 0.35
CA THR A 148 -13.67 11.31 1.80
C THR A 148 -14.09 10.05 2.55
N ALA A 149 -13.73 9.98 3.83
CA ALA A 149 -14.24 8.93 4.72
C ALA A 149 -15.78 8.93 4.81
N ASP A 150 -16.44 10.08 4.63
CA ASP A 150 -17.90 10.17 4.62
C ASP A 150 -18.51 9.50 3.38
N ASP A 151 -17.83 9.58 2.23
CA ASP A 151 -18.26 8.92 0.98
C ASP A 151 -18.08 7.40 1.04
N ILE A 152 -17.00 6.94 1.69
CA ILE A 152 -16.65 5.51 1.83
C ILE A 152 -17.47 4.87 2.97
N GLY A 153 -17.84 5.66 3.97
CA GLY A 153 -18.50 5.24 5.21
C GLY A 153 -17.56 4.53 6.20
N SER A 154 -18.07 4.28 7.41
CA SER A 154 -17.39 3.46 8.42
C SER A 154 -17.85 2.00 8.37
N TYR A 155 -16.92 1.07 8.59
CA TYR A 155 -17.22 -0.35 8.74
C TYR A 155 -17.98 -0.63 10.05
N SER A 156 -19.31 -0.53 10.02
CA SER A 156 -20.19 -1.14 11.04
C SER A 156 -20.51 -2.58 10.69
#